data_AF-A0A822EBD5-F1
#
_entry.id   AF-A0A822EBD5-F1
#
_cell.length_a   1.000
_cell.length_b   1.000
_cell.length_c   1.000
_cell.angle_alpha   90.00
_cell.angle_beta   90.00
_cell.angle_gamma   90.00
#
_symmetry.space_group_name_H-M   'P 1'
#
loop_
_entity.id
_entity.type
_entity.pdbx_description
1 polymer ?
#
loop_
_entity_poly.entity_id
_entity_poly.type
_entity_poly.pdbx_seq_one_letter_code
_entity_poly.pdbx_strand_id
1 'polypeptide(L)'
;MRILVYLCYRGYSIKGTFSALNKSVSSTNFLQDILEKAILRFCPARRPKILLSTYTECNVHSLCNTATIDFELPGKQKLGIGELNIPWFKFNLNRILIETNRTMRILDARFVHDAFEPKLAAIHRTYLYRFITDPSITVIEQPLSTYLSTPISLSLLHSAISLIHNRLIDYSSFTLPEARHLLKDTHRIVDIKLSEPSSLFSNLKSKSSTNFCLQLTCTNFLYQMVRRLTTELIYVAQGKL
;
A
#
# COMPACT_ATOMS: atom_id res chain seq x y z
N MET A 1 -25.53 1.29 2.72
CA MET A 1 -24.73 1.83 3.83
C MET A 1 -23.27 1.65 3.49
N ARG A 2 -22.46 2.70 3.70
CA ARG A 2 -21.03 2.71 3.40
C ARG A 2 -20.19 2.92 4.66
N ILE A 3 -19.19 2.06 4.84
CA ILE A 3 -18.17 2.19 5.88
C ILE A 3 -16.81 2.44 5.23
N LEU A 4 -16.12 3.50 5.65
CA LEU A 4 -14.71 3.69 5.36
C LEU A 4 -13.89 2.92 6.40
N VAL A 5 -12.97 2.09 5.94
CA VAL A 5 -12.01 1.38 6.78
C VAL A 5 -10.59 1.88 6.51
N TYR A 6 -9.79 1.89 7.57
CA TYR A 6 -8.34 2.04 7.54
C TYR A 6 -7.74 0.68 7.81
N LEU A 7 -6.83 0.22 6.97
CA LEU A 7 -6.30 -1.13 7.06
C LEU A 7 -4.80 -1.18 6.79
N CYS A 8 -4.12 -2.11 7.44
CA CYS A 8 -2.74 -2.46 7.16
C CYS A 8 -2.66 -3.91 6.69
N TYR A 9 -1.63 -4.23 5.89
CA TYR A 9 -1.37 -5.58 5.46
C TYR A 9 0.08 -5.80 5.05
N ARG A 10 0.53 -7.05 5.18
CA ARG A 10 1.82 -7.49 4.63
C ARG A 10 1.62 -8.08 3.23
N GLY A 11 2.35 -7.53 2.27
CA GLY A 11 2.15 -7.79 0.84
C GLY A 11 2.48 -9.20 0.39
N TYR A 12 3.38 -9.92 1.08
CA TYR A 12 3.85 -11.24 0.64
C TYR A 12 2.77 -12.32 0.58
N SER A 13 1.66 -12.15 1.31
CA SER A 13 0.53 -13.08 1.29
C SER A 13 -0.62 -12.64 0.37
N ILE A 14 -0.45 -11.50 -0.32
CA ILE A 14 -1.49 -10.84 -1.10
C ILE A 14 -0.98 -10.62 -2.53
N LYS A 15 -1.74 -11.11 -3.51
CA LYS A 15 -1.37 -11.04 -4.95
C LYS A 15 -1.43 -9.63 -5.55
N GLY A 16 -1.80 -8.65 -4.73
CA GLY A 16 -2.13 -7.28 -5.11
C GLY A 16 -3.52 -6.90 -4.61
N THR A 17 -3.90 -5.66 -4.86
CA THR A 17 -5.18 -5.12 -4.36
C THR A 17 -6.40 -5.50 -5.20
N PHE A 18 -6.21 -5.75 -6.50
CA PHE A 18 -7.29 -5.95 -7.46
C PHE A 18 -6.91 -6.95 -8.55
N SER A 19 -7.85 -7.81 -8.93
CA SER A 19 -7.72 -8.70 -10.10
C SER A 19 -8.39 -8.04 -11.30
N ALA A 20 -7.60 -7.44 -12.20
CA ALA A 20 -8.15 -6.86 -13.42
C ALA A 20 -8.53 -7.90 -14.48
N LEU A 21 -7.96 -9.12 -14.42
CA LEU A 21 -7.90 -10.01 -15.59
C LEU A 21 -8.31 -11.47 -15.38
N ASN A 22 -8.76 -11.92 -14.21
CA ASN A 22 -9.16 -13.33 -14.05
C ASN A 22 -10.41 -13.50 -13.19
N LYS A 23 -11.59 -13.43 -13.83
CA LYS A 23 -12.84 -13.96 -13.27
C LYS A 23 -12.92 -15.49 -13.36
N SER A 24 -12.08 -16.14 -14.17
CA SER A 24 -12.12 -17.60 -14.42
C SER A 24 -11.18 -18.42 -13.53
N VAL A 25 -10.30 -17.79 -12.76
CA VAL A 25 -9.39 -18.50 -11.85
C VAL A 25 -9.70 -18.09 -10.43
N SER A 26 -9.99 -19.09 -9.61
CA SER A 26 -10.12 -19.16 -8.15
C SER A 26 -8.95 -18.52 -7.35
N SER A 27 -8.44 -17.37 -7.77
CA SER A 27 -7.30 -16.68 -7.19
C SER A 27 -7.73 -15.97 -5.90
N THR A 28 -7.73 -16.73 -4.81
CA THR A 28 -8.33 -16.41 -3.51
C THR A 28 -7.60 -15.37 -2.63
N ASN A 29 -6.65 -14.61 -3.18
CA ASN A 29 -5.68 -13.84 -2.38
C ASN A 29 -5.46 -12.38 -2.83
N PHE A 30 -6.39 -11.77 -3.56
CA PHE A 30 -6.41 -10.30 -3.69
C PHE A 30 -7.02 -9.66 -2.45
N LEU A 31 -6.58 -8.44 -2.11
CA LEU A 31 -7.11 -7.69 -0.97
C LEU A 31 -8.65 -7.61 -1.00
N GLN A 32 -9.20 -7.27 -2.17
CA GLN A 32 -10.64 -7.18 -2.36
C GLN A 32 -11.34 -8.51 -2.06
N ASP A 33 -10.89 -9.62 -2.66
CA ASP A 33 -11.52 -10.92 -2.45
C ASP A 33 -11.46 -11.38 -0.99
N ILE A 34 -10.35 -11.07 -0.30
CA ILE A 34 -10.17 -11.40 1.12
C ILE A 34 -11.22 -10.65 1.96
N LEU A 35 -11.34 -9.34 1.76
CA LEU A 35 -12.29 -8.50 2.51
C LEU A 35 -13.74 -8.89 2.20
N GLU A 36 -14.08 -9.12 0.93
CA GLU A 36 -15.43 -9.51 0.53
C GLU A 36 -15.85 -10.84 1.18
N LYS A 37 -14.97 -11.85 1.16
CA LYS A 37 -15.22 -13.14 1.81
C LYS A 37 -15.33 -13.00 3.33
N ALA A 38 -14.51 -12.14 3.94
CA ALA A 38 -14.54 -11.93 5.38
C ALA A 38 -15.87 -11.29 5.82
N ILE A 39 -16.36 -10.31 5.08
CA ILE A 39 -17.64 -9.64 5.36
C ILE A 39 -18.82 -10.59 5.18
N LEU A 40 -18.80 -11.41 4.12
CA LEU A 40 -19.87 -12.38 3.86
C LEU A 40 -20.08 -13.38 5.01
N ARG A 41 -19.07 -13.62 5.86
CA ARG A 41 -19.19 -14.50 7.03
C ARG A 41 -20.08 -13.93 8.14
N PHE A 42 -20.23 -12.61 8.26
CA PHE A 42 -21.09 -11.98 9.28
C PHE A 42 -22.17 -11.05 8.70
N CYS A 43 -22.16 -10.84 7.39
CA CYS A 43 -23.15 -10.08 6.66
C CYS A 43 -23.47 -10.76 5.31
N PRO A 44 -24.22 -11.88 5.32
CA PRO A 44 -24.36 -12.77 4.16
C PRO A 44 -25.38 -12.30 3.10
N ALA A 45 -25.89 -11.06 3.16
CA ALA A 45 -26.98 -10.64 2.28
C ALA A 45 -26.57 -10.60 0.80
N ARG A 46 -25.48 -9.89 0.49
CA ARG A 46 -24.95 -9.69 -0.86
C ARG A 46 -23.43 -9.50 -0.81
N ARG A 47 -22.76 -9.79 -1.93
CA ARG A 47 -21.32 -9.51 -2.07
C ARG A 47 -21.08 -8.01 -1.88
N PRO A 48 -20.23 -7.61 -0.92
CA PRO A 48 -19.99 -6.20 -0.66
C PRO A 48 -19.19 -5.58 -1.80
N LYS A 49 -19.41 -4.29 -2.07
CA LYS A 49 -18.62 -3.53 -3.04
C LYS A 49 -17.48 -2.83 -2.31
N ILE A 50 -16.25 -3.04 -2.78
CA ILE A 50 -15.05 -2.45 -2.19
C ILE A 50 -14.42 -1.46 -3.17
N LEU A 51 -14.14 -0.24 -2.71
CA LEU A 51 -13.37 0.76 -3.46
C LEU A 51 -12.17 1.17 -2.63
N LEU A 52 -10.97 1.11 -3.22
CA LEU A 52 -9.71 1.41 -2.54
C LEU A 52 -9.24 2.82 -2.86
N SER A 53 -8.58 3.49 -1.92
CA SER A 53 -7.89 4.76 -2.23
C SER A 53 -6.67 4.53 -3.11
N THR A 54 -6.03 3.37 -2.98
CA THR A 54 -4.77 3.04 -3.66
C THR A 54 -4.71 1.56 -4.01
N TYR A 55 -4.34 1.27 -5.25
CA TYR A 55 -4.06 -0.08 -5.71
C TYR A 55 -2.57 -0.36 -5.58
N THR A 56 -2.21 -1.50 -4.99
CA THR A 56 -0.83 -1.94 -4.81
C THR A 56 -0.59 -3.25 -5.55
N GLU A 57 0.61 -3.39 -6.09
CA GLU A 57 1.07 -4.61 -6.75
C GLU A 57 1.29 -5.75 -5.74
N CYS A 58 1.53 -6.96 -6.26
CA CYS A 58 1.98 -8.09 -5.47
C CYS A 58 3.22 -7.74 -4.64
N ASN A 59 3.31 -8.28 -3.42
CA ASN A 59 4.42 -8.09 -2.47
C ASN A 59 4.59 -6.66 -1.92
N VAL A 60 3.69 -5.72 -2.24
CA VAL A 60 3.71 -4.38 -1.65
C VAL A 60 2.96 -4.38 -0.32
N HIS A 61 3.61 -3.92 0.74
CA HIS A 61 3.01 -3.76 2.06
C HIS A 61 2.17 -2.47 2.14
N SER A 62 1.26 -2.41 3.10
CA SER A 62 0.60 -1.16 3.46
C SER A 62 0.52 -0.99 4.97
N LEU A 63 0.97 0.17 5.44
CA LEU A 63 0.81 0.58 6.84
C LEU A 63 -0.58 1.15 7.12
N CYS A 64 -1.20 1.79 6.12
CA CYS A 64 -2.50 2.42 6.23
C CYS A 64 -3.09 2.68 4.84
N ASN A 65 -3.68 1.66 4.22
CA ASN A 65 -4.55 1.84 3.06
C ASN A 65 -5.97 2.15 3.55
N THR A 66 -6.79 2.72 2.67
CA THR A 66 -8.19 2.99 2.97
C THR A 66 -9.10 2.37 1.93
N ALA A 67 -10.24 1.88 2.37
CA ALA A 67 -11.26 1.31 1.51
C ALA A 67 -12.65 1.71 1.96
N THR A 68 -13.56 1.99 1.03
CA THR A 68 -14.99 2.00 1.33
C THR A 68 -15.56 0.62 1.09
N ILE A 69 -16.49 0.25 1.94
CA ILE A 69 -17.18 -1.04 1.91
C ILE A 69 -18.67 -0.74 1.92
N ASP A 70 -19.32 -1.08 0.81
CA ASP A 70 -20.78 -1.04 0.69
C ASP A 70 -21.33 -2.43 0.93
N PHE A 71 -22.27 -2.51 1.86
CA PHE A 71 -22.98 -3.76 2.12
C PHE A 71 -24.40 -3.48 2.60
N GLU A 72 -25.23 -4.52 2.46
CA GLU A 72 -26.61 -4.53 2.93
C GLU A 72 -26.67 -5.41 4.17
N LEU A 73 -27.24 -4.89 5.26
CA LEU A 73 -27.58 -5.72 6.40
C LEU A 73 -28.81 -6.57 6.03
N PRO A 74 -28.82 -7.88 6.34
CA PRO A 74 -30.07 -8.62 6.37
C PRO A 74 -31.06 -7.89 7.29
N GLY A 75 -32.35 -7.89 6.94
CA GLY A 75 -33.38 -7.21 7.73
C GLY A 75 -33.27 -7.50 9.24
N LYS A 76 -33.64 -6.50 10.05
CA LYS A 76 -33.39 -6.35 11.51
C LYS A 76 -33.64 -7.59 12.41
N GLN A 77 -34.29 -8.65 11.93
CA GLN A 77 -34.63 -9.85 12.68
C GLN A 77 -33.72 -11.07 12.42
N LYS A 78 -32.90 -11.10 11.37
CA LYS A 78 -32.30 -12.37 10.88
C LYS A 78 -30.94 -12.78 11.46
N LEU A 79 -30.29 -11.96 12.28
CA LEU A 79 -28.92 -12.27 12.74
C LEU A 79 -28.70 -12.22 14.26
N GLY A 80 -29.70 -11.84 15.07
CA GLY A 80 -29.48 -11.62 16.51
C GLY A 80 -28.40 -10.55 16.82
N ILE A 81 -27.94 -9.83 15.79
CA ILE A 81 -26.99 -8.73 15.90
C ILE A 81 -27.81 -7.52 16.33
N GLY A 82 -27.48 -6.94 17.49
CA GLY A 82 -27.93 -5.60 17.86
C GLY A 82 -27.55 -4.57 16.77
N GLU A 83 -28.00 -3.33 16.89
CA GLU A 83 -27.72 -2.29 15.90
C GLU A 83 -26.24 -2.29 15.46
N LEU A 84 -26.01 -2.41 14.15
CA LEU A 84 -24.67 -2.41 13.61
C LEU A 84 -23.96 -1.12 14.04
N ASN A 85 -22.90 -1.29 14.83
CA ASN A 85 -22.02 -0.19 15.20
C ASN A 85 -20.59 -0.47 14.74
N ILE A 86 -19.81 0.61 14.62
CA ILE A 86 -18.42 0.59 14.16
C ILE A 86 -17.53 -0.33 15.02
N PRO A 87 -17.59 -0.29 16.37
CA PRO A 87 -16.82 -1.21 17.20
C PRO A 87 -17.09 -2.69 16.89
N TRP A 88 -18.36 -3.07 16.77
CA TRP A 88 -18.76 -4.43 16.44
C TRP A 88 -18.28 -4.84 15.05
N PHE A 89 -18.43 -3.97 14.04
CA PHE A 89 -17.98 -4.22 12.67
C PHE A 89 -16.47 -4.48 12.62
N LYS A 90 -15.68 -3.59 13.22
CA LYS A 90 -14.22 -3.69 13.28
C LYS A 90 -13.78 -4.94 14.03
N PHE A 91 -14.43 -5.27 15.15
CA PHE A 91 -14.12 -6.45 15.95
C PHE A 91 -14.34 -7.74 15.14
N ASN A 92 -15.53 -7.91 14.54
CA ASN A 92 -15.87 -9.12 13.80
C ASN A 92 -15.00 -9.28 12.54
N LEU A 93 -14.77 -8.20 11.80
CA LEU A 93 -13.92 -8.25 10.61
C LEU A 93 -12.47 -8.63 10.97
N ASN A 94 -11.90 -8.04 12.02
CA ASN A 94 -10.57 -8.42 12.49
C ASN A 94 -10.51 -9.86 12.98
N ARG A 95 -11.52 -10.32 13.75
CA ARG A 95 -11.59 -11.71 14.22
C ARG A 95 -11.52 -12.69 13.06
N ILE A 96 -12.30 -12.44 12.01
CA ILE A 96 -12.34 -13.31 10.82
C ILE A 96 -11.04 -13.26 10.01
N LEU A 97 -10.42 -12.09 9.87
CA LEU A 97 -9.11 -11.96 9.22
C LEU A 97 -8.03 -12.77 9.96
N ILE A 98 -8.07 -12.77 11.30
CA ILE A 98 -7.17 -13.58 12.15
C ILE A 98 -7.45 -15.07 11.97
N GLU A 99 -8.72 -15.50 12.08
CA GLU A 99 -9.13 -16.90 11.90
C GLU A 99 -8.72 -17.47 10.53
N THR A 100 -8.69 -16.63 9.51
CA THR A 100 -8.32 -17.01 8.14
C THR A 100 -6.82 -16.83 7.85
N ASN A 101 -6.00 -16.68 8.90
CA ASN A 101 -4.54 -16.53 8.86
C ASN A 101 -4.08 -15.44 7.89
N ARG A 102 -4.80 -14.30 7.86
CA ARG A 102 -4.45 -13.17 7.00
C ARG A 102 -3.51 -12.24 7.74
N THR A 103 -2.44 -11.82 7.06
CA THR A 103 -1.50 -10.82 7.59
C THR A 103 -2.03 -9.40 7.34
N MET A 104 -3.27 -9.15 7.76
CA MET A 104 -4.03 -7.91 7.52
C MET A 104 -4.84 -7.56 8.75
N ARG A 105 -5.01 -6.26 8.99
CA ARG A 105 -5.82 -5.75 10.11
C ARG A 105 -6.57 -4.49 9.72
N ILE A 106 -7.80 -4.37 10.22
CA ILE A 106 -8.56 -3.13 10.24
C ILE A 106 -8.10 -2.30 11.44
N LEU A 107 -7.48 -1.16 11.16
CA LEU A 107 -6.98 -0.20 12.13
C LEU A 107 -8.10 0.67 12.68
N ASP A 108 -9.00 1.12 11.81
CA ASP A 108 -10.11 2.00 12.17
C ASP A 108 -11.26 1.86 11.16
N ALA A 109 -12.45 2.29 11.53
CA ALA A 109 -13.63 2.30 10.67
C ALA A 109 -14.56 3.48 11.02
N ARG A 110 -15.28 4.00 10.03
CA ARG A 110 -16.28 5.07 10.23
C ARG A 110 -17.39 4.98 9.20
N PHE A 111 -18.59 5.41 9.58
CA PHE A 111 -19.65 5.65 8.59
C PHE A 111 -19.27 6.86 7.75
N VAL A 112 -19.57 6.78 6.46
CA VAL A 112 -19.37 7.88 5.50
C VAL A 112 -20.59 7.98 4.58
N HIS A 113 -20.72 9.13 3.92
CA HIS A 113 -21.77 9.35 2.93
C HIS A 113 -21.68 8.32 1.79
N ASP A 114 -22.81 7.91 1.23
CA ASP A 114 -22.89 6.90 0.15
C ASP A 114 -22.20 7.36 -1.16
N ALA A 115 -21.90 8.65 -1.29
CA ALA A 115 -21.14 9.23 -2.40
C ALA A 115 -19.63 9.38 -2.11
N PHE A 116 -19.16 9.02 -0.92
CA PHE A 116 -17.75 9.17 -0.56
C PHE A 116 -16.87 8.20 -1.36
N GLU A 117 -15.92 8.73 -2.14
CA GLU A 117 -14.95 7.93 -2.88
C GLU A 117 -13.54 8.12 -2.32
N PRO A 118 -12.90 7.07 -1.78
CA PRO A 118 -11.65 7.21 -1.05
C PRO A 118 -10.49 7.62 -1.96
N LYS A 119 -10.56 7.28 -3.26
CA LYS A 119 -9.54 7.68 -4.23
C LYS A 119 -9.56 9.19 -4.51
N LEU A 120 -10.75 9.77 -4.63
CA LEU A 120 -10.97 11.19 -4.92
C LEU A 120 -10.82 12.08 -3.68
N ALA A 121 -11.22 11.57 -2.51
CA ALA A 121 -11.13 12.30 -1.25
C ALA A 121 -9.70 12.34 -0.66
N ALA A 122 -8.80 11.49 -1.12
CA ALA A 122 -7.42 11.45 -0.63
C ALA A 122 -6.62 12.67 -1.14
N ILE A 123 -6.15 13.50 -0.20
CA ILE A 123 -5.35 14.69 -0.49
C ILE A 123 -3.95 14.28 -0.95
N HIS A 124 -3.31 13.35 -0.23
CA HIS A 124 -1.99 12.82 -0.54
C HIS A 124 -1.89 11.33 -0.24
N ARG A 125 -0.88 10.71 -0.83
CA ARG A 125 -0.44 9.34 -0.57
C ARG A 125 1.05 9.38 -0.33
N THR A 126 1.51 8.61 0.66
CA THR A 126 2.93 8.50 1.00
C THR A 126 3.36 7.04 0.91
N TYR A 127 4.41 6.79 0.14
CA TYR A 127 5.08 5.50 0.03
C TYR A 127 6.41 5.56 0.75
N LEU A 128 6.77 4.45 1.40
CA LEU A 128 8.05 4.27 2.07
C LEU A 128 8.78 3.09 1.43
N TYR A 129 10.00 3.33 0.97
CA TYR A 129 10.93 2.32 0.52
C TYR A 129 12.11 2.26 1.48
N ARG A 130 12.32 1.08 2.08
CA ARG A 130 13.42 0.83 3.00
C ARG A 130 14.51 0.05 2.30
N PHE A 131 15.74 0.56 2.37
CA PHE A 131 16.92 -0.03 1.77
C PHE A 131 17.96 -0.37 2.82
N ILE A 132 18.56 -1.54 2.66
CA ILE A 132 19.60 -2.03 3.57
C ILE A 132 20.78 -2.50 2.73
N THR A 133 21.98 -2.06 3.11
CA THR A 133 23.25 -2.50 2.50
C THR A 133 23.99 -3.51 3.38
N ASP A 134 23.54 -3.68 4.62
CA ASP A 134 24.13 -4.62 5.57
C ASP A 134 23.72 -6.06 5.25
N PRO A 135 24.67 -6.96 4.92
CA PRO A 135 24.36 -8.38 4.71
C PRO A 135 23.93 -9.09 6.00
N SER A 136 24.21 -8.52 7.18
CA SER A 136 23.85 -9.09 8.49
C SER A 136 22.42 -8.77 8.94
N ILE A 137 21.57 -8.29 8.03
CA ILE A 137 20.16 -8.02 8.31
C ILE A 137 19.44 -9.23 8.92
N THR A 138 18.67 -8.99 9.97
CA THR A 138 17.89 -10.05 10.62
C THR A 138 16.82 -10.62 9.68
N VAL A 139 16.52 -11.91 9.85
CA VAL A 139 15.42 -12.59 9.13
C VAL A 139 14.07 -11.89 9.32
N ILE A 140 13.91 -11.13 10.42
CA ILE A 140 12.70 -10.36 10.73
C ILE A 140 12.59 -9.09 9.86
N GLU A 141 13.68 -8.36 9.63
CA GLU A 141 13.67 -7.12 8.85
C GLU A 141 13.82 -7.35 7.33
N GLN A 142 14.36 -8.50 6.93
CA GLN A 142 14.53 -8.91 5.54
C GLN A 142 13.27 -8.79 4.67
N PRO A 143 12.07 -9.27 5.08
CA PRO A 143 10.86 -9.13 4.25
C PRO A 143 10.30 -7.70 4.19
N LEU A 144 10.82 -6.77 5.00
CA LEU A 144 10.35 -5.38 5.10
C LEU A 144 11.24 -4.39 4.34
N SER A 145 12.37 -4.87 3.79
CA SER A 145 13.41 -4.03 3.23
C SER A 145 13.92 -4.60 1.90
N THR A 146 14.46 -3.73 1.05
CA THR A 146 15.18 -4.15 -0.15
C THR A 146 16.67 -4.17 0.16
N TYR A 147 17.28 -5.34 0.01
CA TYR A 147 18.73 -5.49 0.14
C TYR A 147 19.43 -4.96 -1.11
N LEU A 148 20.46 -4.14 -0.91
CA LEU A 148 21.32 -3.61 -1.95
C LEU A 148 22.72 -4.22 -1.79
N SER A 149 23.08 -5.11 -2.71
CA SER A 149 24.42 -5.71 -2.73
C SER A 149 25.50 -4.77 -3.27
N THR A 150 25.12 -3.82 -4.11
CA THR A 150 26.04 -2.81 -4.66
C THR A 150 26.14 -1.62 -3.71
N PRO A 151 27.35 -1.13 -3.39
CA PRO A 151 27.53 0.11 -2.65
C PRO A 151 26.79 1.26 -3.32
N ILE A 152 26.33 2.21 -2.50
CA ILE A 152 25.63 3.40 -2.96
C ILE A 152 26.32 4.65 -2.47
N SER A 153 26.27 5.70 -3.30
CA SER A 153 26.69 7.03 -2.91
C SER A 153 25.47 7.84 -2.49
N LEU A 154 25.36 8.15 -1.19
CA LEU A 154 24.30 9.01 -0.68
C LEU A 154 24.39 10.44 -1.25
N SER A 155 25.59 10.93 -1.59
CA SER A 155 25.75 12.25 -2.21
C SER A 155 25.17 12.29 -3.64
N LEU A 156 25.37 11.23 -4.43
CA LEU A 156 24.73 11.09 -5.75
C LEU A 156 23.21 10.96 -5.62
N LEU A 157 22.74 10.16 -4.66
CA LEU A 157 21.31 10.03 -4.38
C LEU A 157 20.68 11.38 -4.00
N HIS A 158 21.30 12.13 -3.09
CA HIS A 158 20.86 13.47 -2.71
C HIS A 158 20.84 14.43 -3.91
N SER A 159 21.87 14.39 -4.75
CA SER A 159 21.95 15.22 -5.96
C SER A 159 20.81 14.87 -6.93
N ALA A 160 20.57 13.59 -7.18
CA ALA A 160 19.47 13.14 -8.04
C ALA A 160 18.09 13.54 -7.48
N ILE A 161 17.87 13.38 -6.17
CA ILE A 161 16.63 13.81 -5.50
C ILE A 161 16.43 15.33 -5.65
N SER A 162 17.49 16.13 -5.52
CA SER A 162 17.41 17.59 -5.62
C SER A 162 16.91 18.10 -6.98
N LEU A 163 17.11 17.30 -8.05
CA LEU A 163 16.64 17.63 -9.39
C LEU A 163 15.13 17.51 -9.54
N ILE A 164 14.49 16.68 -8.71
CA ILE A 164 13.07 16.30 -8.86
C ILE A 164 12.18 16.65 -7.66
N HIS A 165 12.76 16.79 -6.47
CA HIS A 165 12.04 17.05 -5.23
C HIS A 165 11.25 18.36 -5.32
N ASN A 166 9.94 18.28 -5.02
CA ASN A 166 9.02 19.42 -5.01
C ASN A 166 9.01 20.26 -6.30
N ARG A 167 9.28 19.62 -7.45
CA ARG A 167 9.20 20.24 -8.78
C ARG A 167 8.09 19.60 -9.60
N LEU A 168 7.48 20.40 -10.48
CA LEU A 168 6.52 19.90 -11.45
C LEU A 168 7.28 19.23 -12.59
N ILE A 169 7.16 17.90 -12.68
CA ILE A 169 7.89 17.09 -13.67
C ILE A 169 6.92 16.16 -14.39
N ASP A 170 7.14 15.95 -15.68
CA ASP A 170 6.49 14.88 -16.43
C ASP A 170 7.06 13.52 -16.01
N TYR A 171 6.24 12.69 -15.37
CA TYR A 171 6.61 11.34 -14.94
C TYR A 171 6.18 10.23 -15.93
N SER A 172 5.84 10.57 -17.18
CA SER A 172 5.44 9.62 -18.23
C SER A 172 6.46 8.49 -18.44
N SER A 173 7.76 8.78 -18.30
CA SER A 173 8.85 7.80 -18.40
C SER A 173 8.86 6.78 -17.25
N PHE A 174 8.28 7.12 -16.10
CA PHE A 174 8.29 6.29 -14.89
C PHE A 174 7.06 5.39 -14.75
N THR A 175 6.19 5.30 -15.76
CA THR A 175 5.06 4.35 -15.77
C THR A 175 5.33 3.16 -16.71
N LEU A 176 4.39 2.21 -16.77
CA LEU A 176 4.43 1.15 -17.78
C LEU A 176 4.32 1.77 -19.18
N PRO A 177 5.22 1.44 -20.13
CA PRO A 177 5.14 1.91 -21.51
C PRO A 177 3.77 1.65 -22.14
N GLU A 178 3.19 0.48 -21.88
CA GLU A 178 1.89 0.03 -22.40
C GLU A 178 0.74 0.86 -21.84
N ALA A 179 0.88 1.43 -20.64
CA ALA A 179 -0.16 2.25 -20.01
C ALA A 179 -0.08 3.74 -20.39
N ARG A 180 1.00 4.19 -21.04
CA ARG A 180 1.25 5.62 -21.31
C ARG A 180 0.13 6.28 -22.12
N HIS A 181 -0.39 5.58 -23.14
CA HIS A 181 -1.44 6.09 -24.01
C HIS A 181 -2.79 6.32 -23.29
N LEU A 182 -2.99 5.74 -22.10
CA LEU A 182 -4.20 5.89 -21.29
C LEU A 182 -4.09 7.04 -20.27
N LEU A 183 -2.91 7.67 -20.16
CA LEU A 183 -2.66 8.72 -19.18
C LEU A 183 -3.12 10.07 -19.74
N LYS A 184 -4.07 10.70 -19.03
CA LYS A 184 -4.54 12.06 -19.37
C LYS A 184 -3.59 13.16 -18.89
N ASP A 185 -2.96 12.93 -17.74
CA ASP A 185 -2.04 13.86 -17.11
C ASP A 185 -0.96 13.09 -16.36
N THR A 186 0.29 13.42 -16.67
CA THR A 186 1.51 12.77 -16.17
C THR A 186 2.38 13.70 -15.33
N HIS A 187 2.01 14.99 -15.22
CA HIS A 187 2.80 15.96 -14.46
C HIS A 187 2.49 15.83 -12.97
N ARG A 188 3.52 15.65 -12.15
CA ARG A 188 3.35 15.52 -10.69
C ARG A 188 4.36 16.39 -9.96
N ILE A 189 4.00 16.76 -8.74
CA ILE A 189 4.92 17.30 -7.74
C ILE A 189 5.08 16.20 -6.68
N VAL A 190 6.31 15.73 -6.50
CA VAL A 190 6.64 14.66 -5.54
C VAL A 190 7.54 15.23 -4.46
N ASP A 191 7.06 15.20 -3.21
CA ASP A 191 7.89 15.43 -2.03
C ASP A 191 8.68 14.16 -1.74
N ILE A 192 10.01 14.25 -1.80
CA ILE A 192 10.91 13.13 -1.54
C ILE A 192 11.76 13.45 -0.32
N LYS A 193 11.69 12.59 0.70
CA LYS A 193 12.51 12.70 1.90
C LYS A 193 13.39 11.46 2.04
N LEU A 194 14.66 11.71 2.32
CA LEU A 194 15.64 10.70 2.67
C LEU A 194 15.84 10.72 4.19
N SER A 195 15.67 9.57 4.83
CA SER A 195 15.87 9.42 6.27
C SER A 195 16.59 8.12 6.58
N GLU A 196 17.13 7.99 7.80
CA GLU A 196 17.56 6.69 8.28
C GLU A 196 16.35 5.82 8.63
N PRO A 197 16.41 4.49 8.37
CA PRO A 197 15.35 3.60 8.78
C PRO A 197 15.36 3.49 10.30
N SER A 198 14.17 3.65 10.88
CA SER A 198 13.90 3.18 12.24
C SER A 198 14.03 1.66 12.26
N SER A 199 15.20 1.15 12.65
CA SER A 199 15.40 -0.28 12.85
C SER A 199 14.81 -0.69 14.19
N LEU A 200 14.12 -1.82 14.23
CA LEU A 200 13.72 -2.44 15.49
C LEU A 200 14.96 -2.89 16.30
N PHE A 201 16.09 -3.05 15.61
CA PHE A 201 17.36 -3.50 16.16
C PHE A 201 18.47 -2.50 15.84
N SER A 202 18.23 -1.21 16.11
CA SER A 202 19.22 -0.14 15.91
C SER A 202 20.62 -0.47 16.47
N ASN A 203 20.66 -1.28 17.54
CA ASN A 203 21.86 -1.68 18.25
C ASN A 203 22.66 -2.81 17.55
N LEU A 204 22.10 -3.49 16.56
CA LEU A 204 22.75 -4.55 15.79
C LEU A 204 23.34 -4.05 14.45
N LYS A 205 23.22 -2.76 14.14
CA LYS A 205 23.74 -2.20 12.89
C LYS A 205 25.27 -2.35 12.83
N SER A 206 25.79 -2.89 11.73
CA SER A 206 27.21 -2.72 11.43
C SER A 206 27.51 -1.23 11.26
N LYS A 207 28.63 -0.75 11.84
CA LYS A 207 29.12 0.63 11.72
C LYS A 207 29.33 1.09 10.28
N SER A 208 29.45 0.17 9.33
CA SER A 208 29.63 0.46 7.89
C SER A 208 28.35 0.43 7.06
N SER A 209 27.19 0.14 7.66
CA SER A 209 25.94 0.02 6.92
C SER A 209 25.32 1.38 6.59
N THR A 210 24.94 1.56 5.33
CA THR A 210 24.28 2.76 4.80
C THR A 210 22.81 2.43 4.55
N ASN A 211 22.11 2.14 5.64
CA ASN A 211 20.68 1.85 5.57
C ASN A 211 19.90 3.17 5.50
N PHE A 212 18.93 3.26 4.60
CA PHE A 212 18.15 4.49 4.38
C PHE A 212 16.71 4.16 3.99
N CYS A 213 15.84 5.15 4.15
CA CYS A 213 14.45 5.14 3.78
C CYS A 213 14.18 6.27 2.80
N LEU A 214 13.54 5.96 1.68
CA LEU A 214 12.97 6.93 0.77
C LEU A 214 11.47 7.04 1.02
N GLN A 215 11.04 8.22 1.42
CA GLN A 215 9.64 8.58 1.55
C GLN A 215 9.23 9.43 0.36
N LEU A 216 8.24 8.98 -0.41
CA LEU A 216 7.71 9.70 -1.57
C LEU A 216 6.25 10.06 -1.29
N THR A 217 5.91 11.35 -1.33
CA THR A 217 4.56 11.86 -1.11
C THR A 217 4.07 12.63 -2.33
N CYS A 218 2.88 12.29 -2.79
CA CYS A 218 2.24 12.96 -3.93
C CYS A 218 0.71 12.92 -3.77
N THR A 219 -0.01 13.79 -4.47
CA THR A 219 -1.47 13.74 -4.54
C THR A 219 -1.95 12.42 -5.14
N ASN A 220 -1.38 12.03 -6.28
CA ASN A 220 -1.60 10.73 -6.90
C ASN A 220 -0.34 10.28 -7.66
N PHE A 221 -0.12 8.97 -7.72
CA PHE A 221 0.98 8.38 -8.47
C PHE A 221 0.46 7.70 -9.74
N LEU A 222 1.26 7.74 -10.81
CA LEU A 222 1.00 6.92 -12.00
C LEU A 222 1.23 5.44 -11.67
N TYR A 223 0.66 4.55 -12.49
CA TYR A 223 0.86 3.12 -12.31
C TYR A 223 2.36 2.76 -12.34
N GLN A 224 2.83 2.00 -11.35
CA GLN A 224 4.24 1.65 -11.12
C GLN A 224 5.25 2.80 -10.91
N MET A 225 4.78 4.06 -10.88
CA MET A 225 5.63 5.25 -10.78
C MET A 225 6.63 5.18 -9.65
N VAL A 226 6.15 4.89 -8.44
CA VAL A 226 7.00 4.89 -7.24
C VAL A 226 8.12 3.86 -7.36
N ARG A 227 7.81 2.64 -7.82
CA ARG A 227 8.80 1.57 -7.97
C ARG A 227 9.86 1.95 -9.00
N ARG A 228 9.44 2.40 -10.18
CA ARG A 228 10.35 2.79 -11.28
C ARG A 228 11.22 3.98 -10.88
N LEU A 229 10.61 5.04 -10.36
CA LEU A 229 11.34 6.22 -9.88
C LEU A 229 12.38 5.86 -8.81
N THR A 230 12.00 5.01 -7.86
CA THR A 230 12.94 4.57 -6.82
C THR A 230 14.09 3.77 -7.43
N THR A 231 13.82 2.84 -8.37
CA THR A 231 14.87 2.08 -9.06
C THR A 231 15.86 3.00 -9.78
N GLU A 232 15.39 3.99 -10.54
CA GLU A 232 16.27 4.94 -11.25
C GLU A 232 17.14 5.74 -10.27
N LEU A 233 16.56 6.23 -9.17
CA LEU A 233 17.33 6.91 -8.11
C LEU A 233 18.42 6.01 -7.52
N ILE A 234 18.13 4.72 -7.31
CA ILE A 234 19.12 3.75 -6.85
C ILE A 234 20.20 3.51 -7.92
N TYR A 235 19.86 3.47 -9.20
CA TYR A 235 20.84 3.30 -10.28
C TYR A 235 21.79 4.49 -10.39
N VAL A 236 21.30 5.72 -10.27
CA VAL A 236 22.17 6.91 -10.18
C VAL A 236 23.06 6.84 -8.94
N ALA A 237 22.53 6.45 -7.79
CA ALA A 237 23.31 6.31 -6.56
C ALA A 237 24.40 5.20 -6.66
N GLN A 238 24.21 4.21 -7.52
CA GLN A 238 25.18 3.15 -7.83
C GLN A 238 26.17 3.54 -8.94
N GLY A 239 26.05 4.73 -9.54
CA GLY A 239 26.88 5.16 -10.67
C GLY A 239 26.60 4.39 -11.97
N LYS A 240 25.39 3.85 -12.13
CA LYS A 240 24.96 3.11 -13.34
C LYS A 240 24.31 4.01 -14.40
N LEU A 241 24.02 5.26 -14.02
CA LEU A 241 23.41 6.30 -14.84
C LEU A 241 24.14 7.62 -14.60
#